data_AF-F0ZIM5-F1
#
_entry.id   AF-F0ZIM5-F1
#
_cell.length_a   1.000
_cell.length_b   1.000
_cell.length_c   1.000
_cell.angle_alpha   90.00
_cell.angle_beta   90.00
_cell.angle_gamma   90.00
#
_symmetry.space_group_name_H-M   'P 1'
#
loop_
_entity.id
_entity.type
_entity.pdbx_description
1 polymer ?
#
loop_
_entity_poly.entity_id
_entity_poly.type
_entity_poly.pdbx_seq_one_letter_code
_entity_poly.pdbx_strand_id
1 'polypeptide(L)'
;MSTTTQQTGKPTILSPVRLFEKLSTINQDQQGNTPTPSMGMLCLLNGMRAIGKNNETAGKNLTRALAEAEKSKDQEEMAVALLGLGYFYTTTNEFDKSIQLYKGSFEIWKKIHGENNLKLADLILDIAKIYQILNNESDFKKTIDTYQELYKKNNQPVPKIV
;
A
#
# COMPACT_ATOMS: atom_id res chain seq x y z
N MET A 1 33.26 -11.76 27.08
CA MET A 1 32.70 -10.40 27.19
C MET A 1 31.81 -10.17 25.98
N SER A 2 30.55 -9.87 26.27
CA SER A 2 29.40 -9.85 25.38
C SER A 2 29.46 -8.74 24.34
N THR A 3 29.02 -9.00 23.12
CA THR A 3 28.23 -8.05 22.33
C THR A 3 27.23 -8.83 21.48
N THR A 4 26.11 -9.22 22.09
CA THR A 4 24.88 -9.51 21.35
C THR A 4 24.39 -8.19 20.78
N THR A 5 24.67 -7.93 19.50
CA THR A 5 23.98 -6.88 18.77
C THR A 5 22.55 -7.35 18.59
N GLN A 6 21.64 -6.87 19.45
CA GLN A 6 20.22 -6.95 19.17
C GLN A 6 19.98 -6.17 17.88
N GLN A 7 19.84 -6.89 16.76
CA GLN A 7 19.11 -6.37 15.61
C GLN A 7 17.65 -6.22 16.07
N THR A 8 17.32 -5.05 16.61
CA THR A 8 15.93 -4.62 16.71
C THR A 8 15.46 -4.43 15.27
N GLY A 9 14.80 -5.45 14.73
CA GLY A 9 14.32 -5.47 13.35
C GLY A 9 13.43 -4.25 13.11
N LYS A 10 13.89 -3.31 12.26
CA LYS A 10 13.06 -2.17 11.84
C LYS A 10 11.73 -2.71 11.31
N PRO A 11 10.58 -2.09 11.63
CA PRO A 11 9.29 -2.48 11.09
C PRO A 11 9.38 -2.56 9.57
N THR A 12 9.24 -3.76 9.02
CA THR A 12 9.34 -3.95 7.57
C THR A 12 7.95 -3.85 6.97
N ILE A 13 7.76 -2.82 6.12
CA ILE A 13 6.56 -2.74 5.29
C ILE A 13 6.65 -3.84 4.23
N LEU A 14 5.64 -4.70 4.19
CA LEU A 14 5.56 -5.76 3.19
C LEU A 14 5.29 -5.17 1.81
N SER A 15 5.63 -5.91 0.76
CA SER A 15 5.29 -5.52 -0.61
C SER A 15 3.79 -5.24 -0.74
N PRO A 16 3.37 -4.21 -1.49
CA PRO A 16 1.97 -3.85 -1.70
C PRO A 16 1.25 -4.86 -2.60
N VAL A 17 1.95 -5.82 -3.21
CA VAL A 17 1.34 -6.89 -4.02
C VAL A 17 0.27 -7.65 -3.23
N ARG A 18 0.48 -7.90 -1.93
CA ARG A 18 -0.53 -8.53 -1.06
C ARG A 18 -1.81 -7.69 -0.95
N LEU A 19 -1.68 -6.37 -0.99
CA LEU A 19 -2.82 -5.44 -0.97
C LEU A 19 -3.50 -5.44 -2.34
N PHE A 20 -2.75 -5.55 -3.43
CA PHE A 20 -3.30 -5.68 -4.78
C PHE A 20 -4.19 -6.91 -4.86
N GLU A 21 -3.68 -8.08 -4.49
CA GLU A 21 -4.44 -9.33 -4.54
C GLU A 21 -5.72 -9.28 -3.67
N LYS A 22 -5.68 -8.56 -2.55
CA LYS A 22 -6.81 -8.46 -1.61
C LYS A 22 -7.86 -7.42 -2.04
N LEU A 23 -7.41 -6.25 -2.47
CA LEU A 23 -8.25 -5.09 -2.78
C LEU A 23 -8.75 -5.13 -4.23
N SER A 24 -7.87 -5.51 -5.16
CA SER A 24 -8.17 -5.49 -6.58
C SER A 24 -9.18 -6.55 -6.99
N THR A 25 -10.10 -6.14 -7.87
CA THR A 25 -11.06 -7.01 -8.56
C THR A 25 -10.55 -7.44 -9.93
N ILE A 26 -9.49 -6.79 -10.46
CA ILE A 26 -8.88 -7.06 -11.78
C ILE A 26 -8.46 -8.53 -11.97
N ASN A 27 -8.12 -9.25 -10.89
CA ASN A 27 -7.71 -10.66 -10.94
C ASN A 27 -8.87 -11.67 -10.83
N GLN A 28 -10.13 -11.22 -10.74
CA GLN A 28 -11.27 -12.10 -10.42
C GLN A 28 -12.11 -12.56 -11.62
N ASP A 29 -11.73 -12.23 -12.87
CA ASP A 29 -12.44 -12.77 -14.03
C ASP A 29 -12.16 -14.28 -14.16
N GLN A 30 -13.14 -15.09 -13.74
CA GLN A 30 -13.10 -16.57 -13.74
C GLN A 30 -13.14 -17.19 -15.15
N GLN A 31 -13.11 -16.38 -16.21
CA GLN A 31 -13.29 -16.82 -17.58
C GLN A 31 -11.98 -17.09 -18.32
N GLY A 32 -10.94 -17.61 -17.67
CA GLY A 32 -9.74 -18.18 -18.32
C GLY A 32 -8.92 -17.25 -19.26
N ASN A 33 -9.41 -16.06 -19.54
CA ASN A 33 -8.82 -15.01 -20.33
C ASN A 33 -8.28 -14.02 -19.30
N THR A 34 -6.98 -14.06 -19.06
CA THR A 34 -6.32 -12.92 -18.43
C THR A 34 -6.65 -11.70 -19.30
N PRO A 35 -7.36 -10.67 -18.78
CA PRO A 35 -7.53 -9.44 -19.51
C PRO A 35 -6.15 -8.94 -19.95
N THR A 36 -6.05 -8.44 -21.18
CA THR A 36 -4.78 -7.87 -21.63
C THR A 36 -4.40 -6.77 -20.65
N PRO A 37 -3.24 -6.86 -19.96
CA PRO A 37 -2.90 -5.93 -18.91
C PRO A 37 -2.82 -4.52 -19.52
N SER A 38 -3.48 -3.56 -18.88
CA SER A 38 -3.44 -2.17 -19.29
C SER A 38 -2.00 -1.65 -19.31
N MET A 39 -1.78 -0.55 -20.02
CA MET A 39 -0.48 0.12 -19.96
C MET A 39 -0.11 0.57 -18.54
N GLY A 40 -1.11 0.97 -17.73
CA GLY A 40 -0.92 1.30 -16.32
C GLY A 40 -0.39 0.11 -15.54
N MET A 41 -1.03 -1.06 -15.68
CA MET A 41 -0.62 -2.30 -15.01
C MET A 41 0.76 -2.78 -15.47
N LEU A 42 1.07 -2.71 -16.77
CA LEU A 42 2.41 -3.06 -17.27
C LEU A 42 3.50 -2.15 -16.69
N CYS A 43 3.24 -0.84 -16.63
CA CYS A 43 4.15 0.11 -16.01
C CYS A 43 4.32 -0.18 -14.51
N LEU A 44 3.23 -0.47 -13.80
CA LEU A 44 3.29 -0.86 -12.39
C LEU A 44 4.20 -2.06 -12.18
N LEU A 45 3.99 -3.16 -12.92
CA LEU A 45 4.76 -4.40 -12.79
C LEU A 45 6.26 -4.17 -13.05
N ASN A 46 6.59 -3.42 -14.10
CA ASN A 46 7.98 -3.05 -14.42
C ASN A 46 8.60 -2.21 -13.29
N GLY A 47 7.84 -1.26 -12.75
CA GLY A 47 8.26 -0.43 -11.63
C GLY A 47 8.55 -1.25 -10.38
N MET A 48 7.60 -2.11 -9.98
CA MET A 48 7.73 -3.00 -8.83
C MET A 48 8.93 -3.95 -8.96
N ARG A 49 9.19 -4.50 -10.15
CA ARG A 49 10.36 -5.38 -10.41
C ARG A 49 11.70 -4.65 -10.28
N ALA A 50 11.72 -3.35 -10.53
CA ALA A 50 12.93 -2.53 -10.50
C ALA A 50 13.26 -2.00 -9.09
N ILE A 51 12.33 -2.05 -8.13
CA ILE A 51 12.60 -1.63 -6.74
C ILE A 51 13.79 -2.41 -6.18
N GLY A 52 14.74 -1.69 -5.56
CA GLY A 52 15.97 -2.27 -5.00
C GLY A 52 17.03 -2.67 -6.03
N LYS A 53 16.71 -2.66 -7.34
CA LYS A 53 17.66 -2.94 -8.43
C LYS A 53 18.05 -1.68 -9.19
N ASN A 54 17.06 -0.85 -9.51
CA ASN A 54 17.22 0.41 -10.23
C ASN A 54 16.08 1.37 -9.83
N ASN A 55 16.36 2.24 -8.86
CA ASN A 55 15.36 3.15 -8.29
C ASN A 55 14.87 4.19 -9.30
N GLU A 56 15.70 4.62 -10.24
CA GLU A 56 15.30 5.54 -11.32
C GLU A 56 14.24 4.88 -12.21
N THR A 57 14.50 3.64 -12.64
CA THR A 57 13.56 2.86 -13.44
C THR A 57 12.28 2.57 -12.67
N ALA A 58 12.38 2.24 -11.37
CA ALA A 58 11.22 2.01 -10.51
C ALA A 58 10.32 3.25 -10.43
N GLY A 59 10.88 4.39 -10.03
CA GLY A 59 10.14 5.65 -9.90
C GLY A 59 9.52 6.09 -11.22
N LYS A 60 10.26 6.01 -12.34
CA LYS A 60 9.76 6.36 -13.68
C LYS A 60 8.56 5.51 -14.09
N ASN A 61 8.66 4.19 -13.93
CA ASN A 61 7.58 3.28 -14.33
C ASN A 61 6.36 3.41 -13.42
N LEU A 62 6.54 3.56 -12.10
CA LEU A 62 5.43 3.74 -11.16
C LEU A 62 4.71 5.09 -11.36
N THR A 63 5.45 6.15 -11.65
CA THR A 63 4.87 7.47 -11.99
C THR A 63 4.07 7.39 -13.29
N ARG A 64 4.60 6.67 -14.29
CA ARG A 64 3.88 6.42 -15.53
C ARG A 64 2.62 5.58 -15.30
N ALA A 65 2.67 4.57 -14.43
CA ALA A 65 1.51 3.77 -14.09
C ALA A 65 0.36 4.64 -13.56
N LEU A 66 0.68 5.58 -12.65
CA LEU A 66 -0.30 6.54 -12.14
C LEU A 66 -0.86 7.43 -13.25
N ALA A 67 0.00 7.97 -14.12
CA ALA A 67 -0.44 8.84 -15.22
C ALA A 67 -1.35 8.13 -16.24
N GLU A 68 -1.07 6.86 -16.57
CA GLU A 68 -1.93 6.06 -17.45
C GLU A 68 -3.28 5.77 -16.78
N ALA A 69 -3.30 5.46 -15.48
CA ALA A 69 -4.52 5.26 -14.71
C ALA A 69 -5.35 6.55 -14.60
N GLU A 70 -4.70 7.70 -14.40
CA GLU A 70 -5.34 9.02 -14.41
C GLU A 70 -5.99 9.34 -15.75
N LYS A 71 -5.30 9.00 -16.84
CA LYS A 71 -5.80 9.19 -18.21
C LYS A 71 -6.99 8.29 -18.52
N SER A 72 -6.96 7.03 -18.09
CA SER A 72 -8.08 6.10 -18.26
C SER A 72 -9.24 6.38 -17.30
N LYS A 73 -9.01 7.22 -16.28
CA LYS A 73 -9.93 7.50 -15.16
C LYS A 73 -10.29 6.24 -14.37
N ASP A 74 -9.43 5.24 -14.40
CA ASP A 74 -9.63 3.98 -13.68
C ASP A 74 -9.23 4.17 -12.21
N GLN A 75 -10.24 4.24 -11.34
CA GLN A 75 -10.01 4.45 -9.91
C GLN A 75 -9.26 3.29 -9.27
N GLU A 76 -9.48 2.06 -9.73
CA GLU A 76 -8.83 0.89 -9.16
C GLU A 76 -7.34 0.90 -9.51
N GLU A 77 -7.00 1.11 -10.78
CA GLU A 77 -5.61 1.23 -11.22
C GLU A 77 -4.90 2.43 -10.59
N MET A 78 -5.58 3.57 -10.41
CA MET A 78 -5.03 4.72 -9.70
C MET A 78 -4.66 4.34 -8.26
N ALA A 79 -5.56 3.64 -7.55
CA ALA A 79 -5.32 3.24 -6.17
C ALA A 79 -4.15 2.25 -6.06
N VAL A 80 -4.03 1.32 -7.01
CA VAL A 80 -2.90 0.38 -7.12
C VAL A 80 -1.58 1.10 -7.43
N ALA A 81 -1.58 2.05 -8.37
CA ALA A 81 -0.39 2.82 -8.72
C ALA A 81 0.12 3.67 -7.54
N LEU A 82 -0.79 4.29 -6.78
CA LEU A 82 -0.47 5.03 -5.57
C LEU A 82 0.15 4.15 -4.49
N LEU A 83 -0.34 2.92 -4.30
CA LEU A 83 0.30 1.93 -3.41
C LEU A 83 1.72 1.57 -3.90
N GLY A 84 1.90 1.33 -5.19
CA GLY A 84 3.21 1.04 -5.77
C GLY A 84 4.21 2.18 -5.50
N LEU A 85 3.80 3.42 -5.74
CA LEU A 85 4.61 4.61 -5.42
C LEU A 85 4.86 4.78 -3.92
N GLY A 86 3.84 4.57 -3.07
CA GLY A 86 4.00 4.65 -1.61
C GLY A 86 5.02 3.64 -1.10
N TYR A 87 4.95 2.41 -1.60
CA TYR A 87 5.95 1.39 -1.29
C TYR A 87 7.35 1.77 -1.80
N PHE A 88 7.47 2.26 -3.03
CA PHE A 88 8.74 2.74 -3.57
C PHE A 88 9.37 3.82 -2.67
N TYR A 89 8.62 4.84 -2.28
CA TYR A 89 9.12 5.88 -1.40
C TYR A 89 9.43 5.39 0.02
N THR A 90 8.73 4.35 0.49
CA THR A 90 9.11 3.67 1.74
C THR A 90 10.48 3.02 1.60
N THR A 91 10.76 2.33 0.49
CA THR A 91 12.06 1.67 0.26
C THR A 91 13.21 2.65 0.04
N THR A 92 12.93 3.88 -0.38
CA THR A 92 13.93 4.96 -0.48
C THR A 92 14.00 5.85 0.77
N ASN A 93 13.29 5.50 1.85
CA ASN A 93 13.20 6.24 3.11
C ASN A 93 12.57 7.65 3.00
N GLU A 94 11.81 7.93 1.94
CA GLU A 94 11.04 9.16 1.77
C GLU A 94 9.64 9.01 2.38
N PHE A 95 9.59 8.81 3.70
CA PHE A 95 8.38 8.38 4.42
C PHE A 95 7.21 9.37 4.32
N ASP A 96 7.46 10.68 4.29
CA ASP A 96 6.40 11.69 4.17
C ASP A 96 5.64 11.56 2.84
N LYS A 97 6.38 11.35 1.74
CA LYS A 97 5.78 11.09 0.41
C LYS A 97 5.02 9.78 0.41
N SER A 98 5.62 8.74 1.00
CA SER A 98 4.97 7.43 1.13
C SER A 98 3.60 7.53 1.83
N ILE A 99 3.53 8.25 2.96
CA ILE A 99 2.28 8.46 3.70
C ILE A 99 1.24 9.17 2.84
N GLN A 100 1.62 10.23 2.11
CA GLN A 100 0.68 10.95 1.24
C GLN A 100 0.09 10.04 0.17
N LEU A 101 0.91 9.19 -0.46
CA LEU A 101 0.50 8.27 -1.51
C LEU A 101 -0.37 7.13 -0.98
N TYR A 102 0.00 6.53 0.16
CA TYR A 102 -0.82 5.52 0.80
C TYR A 102 -2.16 6.07 1.29
N LYS A 103 -2.21 7.28 1.82
CA LYS A 103 -3.49 7.94 2.15
C LYS A 103 -4.33 8.22 0.90
N GLY A 104 -3.71 8.67 -0.18
CA GLY A 104 -4.40 8.85 -1.47
C GLY A 104 -5.01 7.53 -1.96
N SER A 105 -4.25 6.44 -1.91
CA SER A 105 -4.76 5.10 -2.25
C SER A 105 -5.89 4.67 -1.33
N PHE A 106 -5.73 4.87 -0.02
CA PHE A 106 -6.74 4.53 0.99
C PHE A 106 -8.06 5.24 0.70
N GLU A 107 -8.03 6.54 0.38
CA GLU A 107 -9.25 7.30 0.06
C GLU A 107 -9.96 6.79 -1.19
N ILE A 108 -9.23 6.29 -2.18
CA ILE A 108 -9.84 5.68 -3.37
C ILE A 108 -10.44 4.31 -3.03
N TRP A 109 -9.68 3.43 -2.38
CA TRP A 109 -10.18 2.12 -1.97
C TRP A 109 -11.37 2.21 -1.02
N LYS A 110 -11.39 3.23 -0.15
CA LYS A 110 -12.52 3.55 0.72
C LYS A 110 -13.78 3.87 -0.08
N LYS A 111 -13.66 4.57 -1.22
CA LYS A 111 -14.79 4.84 -2.12
C LYS A 111 -15.25 3.60 -2.87
N ILE A 112 -14.32 2.76 -3.32
CA ILE A 112 -14.63 1.53 -4.08
C ILE A 112 -15.32 0.48 -3.20
N HIS A 113 -14.82 0.26 -1.98
CA HIS A 113 -15.27 -0.83 -1.12
C HIS A 113 -16.22 -0.41 0.01
N GLY A 114 -16.32 0.89 0.29
CA GLY A 114 -17.01 1.44 1.45
C GLY A 114 -16.10 1.62 2.67
N GLU A 115 -16.43 2.61 3.51
CA GLU A 115 -15.62 3.03 4.66
C GLU A 115 -15.40 1.97 5.74
N ASN A 116 -16.31 1.02 5.86
CA ASN A 116 -16.27 -0.01 6.90
C ASN A 116 -15.76 -1.35 6.34
N ASN A 117 -15.14 -1.38 5.17
CA ASN A 117 -14.68 -2.63 4.58
C ASN A 117 -13.37 -3.12 5.23
N LEU A 118 -13.39 -4.35 5.79
CA LEU A 118 -12.22 -4.96 6.43
C LEU A 118 -11.03 -5.20 5.50
N LYS A 119 -11.22 -5.16 4.17
CA LYS A 119 -10.09 -5.22 3.23
C LYS A 119 -9.11 -4.05 3.42
N LEU A 120 -9.58 -2.90 3.88
CA LEU A 120 -8.77 -1.69 4.11
C LEU A 120 -7.81 -1.81 5.31
N ALA A 121 -8.04 -2.79 6.20
CA ALA A 121 -7.30 -2.93 7.45
C ALA A 121 -5.78 -3.02 7.26
N ASP A 122 -5.31 -3.76 6.25
CA ASP A 122 -3.87 -3.95 6.02
C ASP A 122 -3.19 -2.67 5.51
N LEU A 123 -3.92 -1.84 4.74
CA LEU A 123 -3.42 -0.54 4.30
C LEU A 123 -3.33 0.45 5.47
N ILE A 124 -4.31 0.43 6.38
CA ILE A 124 -4.26 1.24 7.62
C ILE A 124 -3.03 0.83 8.45
N LEU A 125 -2.75 -0.47 8.58
CA LEU A 125 -1.57 -0.95 9.30
C LEU A 125 -0.25 -0.55 8.66
N ASP A 126 -0.15 -0.54 7.33
CA ASP A 126 1.06 -0.06 6.65
C ASP A 126 1.31 1.42 6.90
N ILE A 127 0.27 2.25 6.88
CA ILE A 127 0.37 3.66 7.23
C ILE A 127 0.82 3.82 8.69
N ALA A 128 0.25 3.04 9.61
CA ALA A 128 0.64 3.08 11.03
C ALA A 128 2.12 2.71 11.22
N LYS A 129 2.60 1.65 10.56
CA LYS A 129 4.00 1.24 10.61
C LYS A 129 4.95 2.33 10.10
N ILE A 130 4.59 3.09 9.07
CA ILE A 130 5.42 4.22 8.62
C ILE A 130 5.45 5.33 9.67
N TYR A 131 4.31 5.64 10.30
CA TYR A 131 4.29 6.59 11.42
C TYR A 131 5.14 6.13 12.61
N GLN A 132 5.16 4.83 12.89
CA GLN A 132 6.02 4.24 13.92
C GLN A 132 7.51 4.40 13.56
N ILE A 133 7.90 4.18 12.30
CA ILE A 133 9.28 4.41 11.82
C ILE A 133 9.69 5.88 11.98
N LEU A 134 8.76 6.81 11.74
CA LEU A 134 8.98 8.25 11.93
C LEU A 134 8.95 8.69 13.41
N ASN A 135 8.68 7.80 14.36
CA ASN A 135 8.41 8.13 15.76
C ASN A 135 7.30 9.18 15.93
N ASN A 136 6.35 9.24 15.00
CA ASN A 136 5.19 10.12 15.10
C ASN A 136 4.07 9.40 15.87
N GLU A 137 4.18 9.43 17.20
CA GLU A 137 3.26 8.74 18.11
C GLU A 137 1.81 9.23 17.98
N SER A 138 1.63 10.52 17.70
CA SER A 138 0.30 11.15 17.57
C SER A 138 -0.49 10.56 16.40
N ASP A 139 0.10 10.56 15.21
CA ASP A 139 -0.58 10.03 14.03
C ASP A 139 -0.57 8.49 13.99
N PHE A 140 0.44 7.84 14.58
CA PHE A 140 0.41 6.40 14.84
C PHE A 140 -0.84 6.03 15.64
N LYS A 141 -1.06 6.66 16.80
CA LYS A 141 -2.20 6.36 17.67
C LYS A 141 -3.53 6.56 16.94
N LYS A 142 -3.72 7.69 16.25
CA LYS A 142 -4.95 7.95 15.46
C LYS A 142 -5.19 6.88 14.40
N THR A 143 -4.13 6.43 13.72
CA THR A 143 -4.22 5.41 12.68
C THR A 143 -4.61 4.06 13.27
N ILE A 144 -4.06 3.71 14.45
CA ILE A 144 -4.40 2.50 15.19
C ILE A 144 -5.84 2.55 15.72
N ASP A 145 -6.29 3.70 16.23
CA ASP A 145 -7.68 3.88 16.67
C ASP A 145 -8.65 3.64 15.50
N THR A 146 -8.33 4.18 14.31
CA THR A 146 -9.10 3.94 13.08
C THR A 146 -9.16 2.45 12.72
N TYR A 147 -8.03 1.74 12.84
CA TYR A 147 -7.99 0.29 12.63
C TYR A 147 -8.89 -0.45 13.63
N GLN A 148 -8.84 -0.12 14.91
CA GLN A 148 -9.66 -0.76 15.94
C GLN A 148 -11.16 -0.50 15.73
N GLU A 149 -11.52 0.74 15.38
CA GLU A 149 -12.89 1.12 15.07
C GLU A 149 -13.45 0.34 13.87
N LEU A 150 -12.64 0.14 12.82
CA LEU A 150 -13.01 -0.65 11.66
C LEU A 150 -13.45 -2.07 12.07
N TYR A 151 -12.69 -2.76 12.91
CA TYR A 151 -13.06 -4.09 13.41
C TYR A 151 -14.28 -4.07 14.32
N LYS A 152 -14.37 -3.07 15.21
CA LYS A 152 -15.53 -2.89 16.09
C LYS A 152 -16.83 -2.72 15.30
N LYS A 153 -16.83 -1.89 14.26
CA LYS A 153 -17.99 -1.66 13.38
C LYS A 153 -18.41 -2.91 12.59
N ASN A 154 -17.50 -3.85 12.38
CA ASN A 154 -17.77 -5.12 11.70
C ASN A 154 -18.05 -6.27 12.68
N ASN A 155 -18.17 -5.97 13.99
CA ASN A 155 -18.34 -6.96 15.06
C ASN A 155 -17.28 -8.07 15.01
N GLN A 156 -16.06 -7.73 14.59
CA GLN A 156 -14.93 -8.66 14.53
C GLN A 156 -13.95 -8.39 15.68
N PRO A 157 -13.28 -9.42 16.21
CA PRO A 157 -12.22 -9.23 17.19
C PRO A 157 -11.07 -8.46 16.56
N VAL A 158 -10.52 -7.49 17.28
CA VAL A 158 -9.36 -6.72 16.82
C VAL A 158 -8.11 -7.61 16.83
N PRO A 159 -7.45 -7.85 15.68
CA PRO A 159 -6.21 -8.62 15.64
C PRO A 159 -5.10 -7.91 16.41
N LYS A 160 -4.25 -8.69 17.09
CA LYS A 160 -3.05 -8.15 17.72
C LYS A 160 -2.12 -7.57 16.66
N ILE A 161 -1.66 -6.36 16.90
CA ILE A 161 -0.70 -5.65 16.06
C ILE A 161 0.68 -6.06 16.58
N VAL A 162 1.45 -6.77 15.76
CA VAL A 162 2.80 -7.31 16.08
C VAL A 162 3.88 -6.40 15.51
#